data_AF-A0A0G1FDE5-F1
#
_entry.id   AF-A0A0G1FDE5-F1
#
_cell.length_a   1.000
_cell.length_b   1.000
_cell.length_c   1.000
_cell.angle_alpha   90.00
_cell.angle_beta   90.00
_cell.angle_gamma   90.00
#
_symmetry.space_group_name_H-M   'P 1'
#
loop_
_entity.id
_entity.type
_entity.pdbx_description
1 polymer ?
#
loop_
_entity_poly.entity_id
_entity_poly.type
_entity_poly.pdbx_seq_one_letter_code
_entity_poly.pdbx_strand_id
1 'polypeptide(L)'
;MKYFPLAIAIRSFTLLITARIHFKSESIGQKIFVNDQEYTIFRHAILKNQQEPQGIFSVWFGTKMSPSKTKILSIFTMIAFMGFPGWTSKKWLINDKTGDFGGIYEFNTIANAKRYQNSYAMKFSKWRSSEGNFKTEVFDRQKFPYQNILGN
;
A
#
# COMPACT_ATOMS: atom_id res chain seq x y z
N MET A 1 17.18 13.16 0.98
CA MET A 1 16.93 13.10 -0.48
C MET A 1 15.45 13.28 -0.75
N LYS A 2 15.06 14.36 -1.46
CA LYS A 2 13.70 14.52 -1.98
C LYS A 2 13.57 13.61 -3.22
N TYR A 3 12.60 12.70 -3.23
CA TYR A 3 12.32 11.89 -4.42
C TYR A 3 11.54 12.73 -5.43
N PHE A 4 12.13 12.93 -6.61
CA PHE A 4 11.45 13.64 -7.70
C PHE A 4 10.30 12.79 -8.23
N PRO A 5 9.05 13.30 -8.27
CA PRO A 5 7.88 12.55 -8.71
C PRO A 5 8.07 11.89 -10.09
N LEU A 6 8.75 12.58 -11.01
CA LEU A 6 9.03 12.06 -12.34
C LEU A 6 9.91 10.79 -12.33
N ALA A 7 10.97 10.77 -11.52
CA ALA A 7 11.84 9.60 -11.41
C ALA A 7 11.10 8.39 -10.83
N ILE A 8 10.18 8.61 -9.88
CA ILE A 8 9.34 7.56 -9.33
C ILE A 8 8.36 7.03 -10.39
N ALA A 9 7.71 7.92 -11.14
CA ALA A 9 6.79 7.55 -12.20
C ALA A 9 7.49 6.73 -13.30
N ILE A 10 8.67 7.18 -13.75
CA ILE A 10 9.50 6.44 -14.73
C ILE A 10 9.81 5.04 -14.19
N ARG A 11 10.30 4.94 -12.94
CA ARG A 11 10.62 3.62 -12.37
C ARG A 11 9.39 2.73 -12.24
N SER A 12 8.26 3.25 -11.78
CA SER A 12 7.01 2.48 -11.72
C SER A 12 6.61 1.96 -13.09
N PHE A 13 6.69 2.80 -14.13
CA PHE A 13 6.40 2.42 -15.50
C PHE A 13 7.37 1.34 -15.99
N THR A 14 8.68 1.51 -15.76
CA THR A 14 9.70 0.49 -16.05
C THR A 14 9.37 -0.85 -15.37
N LEU A 15 8.98 -0.85 -14.10
CA LEU A 15 8.62 -2.08 -13.37
C LEU A 15 7.41 -2.79 -13.98
N LEU A 16 6.43 -2.04 -14.47
CA LEU A 16 5.25 -2.57 -15.14
C LEU A 16 5.60 -3.17 -16.51
N ILE A 17 6.31 -2.41 -17.37
CA ILE A 17 6.65 -2.88 -18.73
C ILE A 17 7.68 -4.02 -18.73
N THR A 18 8.52 -4.11 -17.69
CA THR A 18 9.48 -5.21 -17.53
C THR A 18 8.86 -6.46 -16.87
N ALA A 19 7.54 -6.47 -16.67
CA ALA A 19 6.80 -7.56 -16.03
C ALA A 19 7.41 -8.01 -14.68
N ARG A 20 8.01 -7.06 -13.94
CA ARG A 20 8.58 -7.31 -12.61
C ARG A 20 7.53 -7.26 -11.50
N ILE A 21 6.29 -6.90 -11.82
CA ILE A 21 5.17 -6.89 -10.88
C ILE A 21 4.31 -8.14 -11.10
N HIS A 22 4.07 -8.88 -10.03
CA HIS A 22 3.12 -9.98 -9.96
C HIS A 22 1.90 -9.57 -9.16
N PHE A 23 0.72 -9.88 -9.68
CA PHE A 23 -0.54 -9.70 -8.96
C PHE A 23 -0.95 -11.04 -8.35
N LYS A 24 -0.92 -11.16 -7.01
CA LYS A 24 -1.29 -12.39 -6.32
C LYS A 24 -2.81 -12.43 -6.09
N SER A 25 -3.49 -13.38 -6.74
CA SER A 25 -4.93 -13.63 -6.55
C SER A 25 -5.25 -14.36 -5.25
N GLU A 26 -4.33 -15.18 -4.72
CA GLU A 26 -4.53 -16.02 -3.52
C GLU A 26 -4.83 -15.21 -2.25
N SER A 27 -4.31 -13.99 -2.17
CA SER A 27 -4.56 -13.10 -1.03
C SER A 27 -5.87 -12.32 -1.12
N ILE A 28 -6.52 -12.32 -2.28
CA ILE A 28 -7.74 -11.55 -2.51
C ILE A 28 -8.89 -12.21 -1.75
N GLY A 29 -9.68 -11.42 -1.03
CA GLY A 29 -10.76 -11.90 -0.18
C GLY A 29 -10.34 -12.21 1.25
N GLN A 30 -9.04 -12.28 1.56
CA GLN A 30 -8.57 -12.38 2.93
C GLN A 30 -8.96 -11.13 3.73
N LYS A 31 -9.34 -11.33 4.99
CA LYS A 31 -9.85 -10.29 5.87
C LYS A 31 -8.89 -10.02 7.02
N ILE A 32 -8.86 -8.78 7.47
CA ILE A 32 -8.19 -8.36 8.71
C ILE A 32 -9.12 -7.51 9.56
N PHE A 33 -8.90 -7.55 10.87
CA PHE A 33 -9.58 -6.70 11.84
C PHE A 33 -8.61 -5.63 12.35
N VAL A 34 -8.98 -4.37 12.14
CA VAL A 34 -8.18 -3.20 12.53
C VAL A 34 -9.11 -2.25 13.29
N ASN A 35 -8.85 -2.01 14.58
CA ASN A 35 -9.67 -1.14 15.43
C ASN A 35 -11.18 -1.44 15.31
N ASP A 36 -11.55 -2.70 15.50
CA ASP A 36 -12.94 -3.20 15.40
C ASP A 36 -13.61 -3.03 14.03
N GLN A 37 -12.83 -2.71 13.00
CA GLN A 37 -13.28 -2.65 11.61
C GLN A 37 -12.70 -3.79 10.80
N GLU A 38 -13.55 -4.43 9.99
CA GLU A 38 -13.16 -5.46 9.05
C GLU A 38 -12.73 -4.84 7.72
N TYR A 39 -11.55 -5.24 7.22
CA TYR A 39 -11.03 -4.86 5.92
C TYR A 39 -10.73 -6.09 5.08
N THR A 40 -11.19 -6.07 3.82
CA THR A 40 -10.98 -7.14 2.85
C THR A 40 -9.87 -6.75 1.87
N ILE A 41 -8.88 -7.62 1.66
CA ILE A 41 -7.88 -7.45 0.61
C ILE A 41 -8.57 -7.60 -0.75
N PHE A 42 -8.50 -6.57 -1.60
CA PHE A 42 -9.08 -6.60 -2.95
C PHE A 42 -8.04 -6.47 -4.07
N ARG A 43 -6.77 -6.19 -3.73
CA ARG A 43 -5.64 -6.20 -4.66
C ARG A 43 -4.36 -6.52 -3.90
N HIS A 44 -3.45 -7.24 -4.55
CA HIS A 44 -2.11 -7.48 -4.05
C HIS A 44 -1.11 -7.46 -5.20
N ALA A 45 -0.06 -6.65 -5.07
CA ALA A 45 1.02 -6.52 -6.04
C ALA A 45 2.36 -6.76 -5.34
N ILE A 46 3.25 -7.51 -5.99
CA ILE A 46 4.55 -7.91 -5.45
C ILE A 46 5.60 -7.72 -6.53
N LEU A 47 6.75 -7.18 -6.16
CA LEU A 47 7.95 -7.12 -6.99
C LEU A 47 8.61 -8.51 -7.04
N LYS A 48 8.91 -9.05 -8.23
CA LYS A 48 9.61 -10.33 -8.41
C LYS A 48 11.02 -10.32 -7.79
N ASN A 49 11.48 -11.49 -7.33
CA ASN A 49 12.84 -11.75 -6.85
C ASN A 49 13.29 -10.74 -5.78
N GLN A 50 12.34 -10.31 -4.96
CA GLN A 50 12.57 -9.41 -3.85
C GLN A 50 13.27 -10.14 -2.70
N GLN A 51 14.15 -9.43 -2.02
CA GLN A 51 14.64 -9.87 -0.72
C GLN A 51 13.50 -9.83 0.31
N GLU A 52 13.65 -10.61 1.38
CA GLU A 52 12.75 -10.56 2.53
C GLU A 52 12.56 -9.10 3.01
N PRO A 53 11.32 -8.59 3.05
CA PRO A 53 11.06 -7.26 3.54
C PRO A 53 11.49 -7.11 5.00
N GLN A 54 11.89 -5.91 5.41
CA GLN A 54 12.19 -5.62 6.81
C GLN A 54 11.29 -4.52 7.37
N GLY A 55 10.78 -3.65 6.50
CA GLY A 55 9.91 -2.53 6.86
C GLY A 55 8.49 -2.76 6.38
N ILE A 56 7.53 -2.51 7.26
CA ILE A 56 6.11 -2.49 6.89
C ILE A 56 5.56 -1.09 7.14
N PHE A 57 4.79 -0.59 6.18
CA PHE A 57 4.01 0.64 6.32
C PHE A 57 2.53 0.30 6.18
N SER A 58 1.72 0.74 7.14
CA SER A 58 0.26 0.61 7.08
C SER A 58 -0.40 1.98 7.05
N VAL A 59 -1.53 2.05 6.36
CA VAL A 59 -2.36 3.25 6.28
C VAL A 59 -3.84 2.88 6.23
N TRP A 60 -4.63 3.62 6.99
CA TRP A 60 -6.08 3.47 7.08
C TRP A 60 -6.71 4.85 6.93
N PHE A 61 -7.66 5.01 6.01
CA PHE A 61 -8.38 6.26 5.88
C PHE A 61 -9.79 6.15 5.34
N GLY A 62 -10.65 7.01 5.87
CA GLY A 62 -11.98 7.18 5.33
C GLY A 62 -11.96 7.89 3.98
N THR A 63 -12.84 7.49 3.08
CA THR A 63 -12.96 8.09 1.76
C THR A 63 -14.39 8.54 1.49
N LYS A 64 -14.54 9.67 0.80
CA LYS A 64 -15.84 10.20 0.35
C LYS A 64 -16.35 9.49 -0.93
N MET A 65 -15.63 8.50 -1.42
CA MET A 65 -15.95 7.79 -2.67
C MET A 65 -16.60 6.43 -2.39
N SER A 66 -17.53 6.03 -3.25
CA SER A 66 -18.06 4.67 -3.25
C SER A 66 -16.97 3.61 -3.40
N PRO A 67 -17.13 2.40 -2.83
CA PRO A 67 -16.15 1.32 -2.94
C PRO A 67 -15.65 1.03 -4.36
N SER A 68 -16.54 1.00 -5.35
CA SER A 68 -16.18 0.73 -6.75
C SER A 68 -15.24 1.78 -7.34
N LYS A 69 -15.49 3.08 -7.08
CA LYS A 69 -14.63 4.18 -7.51
C LYS A 69 -13.26 4.12 -6.83
N THR A 70 -13.20 3.76 -5.55
CA THR A 70 -11.95 3.56 -4.81
C THR A 70 -11.13 2.42 -5.42
N LYS A 71 -11.77 1.30 -5.75
CA LYS A 71 -11.11 0.16 -6.42
C LYS A 71 -10.54 0.54 -7.79
N ILE A 72 -11.23 1.36 -8.58
CA ILE A 72 -10.73 1.84 -9.88
C ILE A 72 -9.55 2.81 -9.69
N LEU A 73 -9.68 3.81 -8.80
CA LEU A 73 -8.61 4.78 -8.53
C LEU A 73 -7.33 4.09 -8.02
N SER A 74 -7.48 2.95 -7.34
CA SER A 74 -6.35 2.16 -6.86
C SER A 74 -5.38 1.74 -7.98
N ILE A 75 -5.88 1.55 -9.21
CA ILE A 75 -5.07 1.20 -10.39
C ILE A 75 -4.14 2.36 -10.73
N PHE A 76 -4.68 3.57 -10.85
CA PHE A 76 -3.91 4.75 -11.24
C PHE A 76 -2.88 5.13 -10.18
N THR A 77 -3.30 5.12 -8.90
CA THR A 77 -2.41 5.45 -7.79
C THR A 77 -1.34 4.40 -7.54
N MET A 78 -1.59 3.14 -7.87
CA MET A 78 -0.57 2.09 -7.87
C MET A 78 0.61 2.45 -8.79
N ILE A 79 0.32 2.82 -10.04
CA ILE A 79 1.35 3.20 -11.02
C ILE A 79 2.15 4.41 -10.51
N ALA A 80 1.50 5.37 -9.85
CA ALA A 80 2.21 6.54 -9.34
C ALA A 80 3.22 6.22 -8.21
N PHE A 81 3.05 5.12 -7.46
CA PHE A 81 3.74 4.94 -6.15
C PHE A 81 4.55 3.64 -5.98
N MET A 82 4.54 2.69 -6.93
CA MET A 82 5.37 1.48 -6.82
C MET A 82 6.87 1.71 -7.04
N GLY A 83 7.25 2.81 -7.69
CA GLY A 83 8.64 3.15 -7.97
C GLY A 83 9.44 3.67 -6.77
N PHE A 84 8.84 3.73 -5.57
CA PHE A 84 9.55 4.18 -4.37
C PHE A 84 10.70 3.23 -4.02
N PRO A 85 11.86 3.76 -3.57
CA PRO A 85 12.98 2.93 -3.19
C PRO A 85 12.63 1.92 -2.11
N GLY A 86 13.10 0.69 -2.32
CA GLY A 86 12.87 -0.42 -1.41
C GLY A 86 11.48 -1.01 -1.43
N TRP A 87 10.52 -0.49 -2.21
CA TRP A 87 9.19 -1.07 -2.32
C TRP A 87 9.26 -2.51 -2.83
N THR A 88 8.59 -3.43 -2.12
CA THR A 88 8.55 -4.86 -2.49
C THR A 88 7.12 -5.36 -2.70
N SER A 89 6.14 -4.89 -1.95
CA SER A 89 4.76 -5.28 -2.15
C SER A 89 3.77 -4.23 -1.69
N LYS A 90 2.51 -4.40 -2.10
CA LYS A 90 1.38 -3.67 -1.55
C LYS A 90 0.11 -4.52 -1.58
N LYS A 91 -0.62 -4.50 -0.47
CA LYS A 91 -1.99 -4.99 -0.34
C LYS A 91 -2.91 -3.78 -0.25
N TRP A 92 -3.96 -3.76 -1.06
CA TRP A 92 -5.03 -2.78 -0.97
C TRP A 92 -6.21 -3.43 -0.30
N LEU A 93 -6.73 -2.76 0.71
CA LEU A 93 -7.82 -3.25 1.52
C LEU A 93 -8.98 -2.25 1.50
N ILE A 94 -10.18 -2.77 1.72
CA ILE A 94 -11.38 -1.96 1.78
C ILE A 94 -12.30 -2.48 2.87
N ASN A 95 -12.94 -1.58 3.60
CA ASN A 95 -14.09 -1.91 4.40
C ASN A 95 -15.31 -1.88 3.48
N ASP A 96 -15.90 -3.04 3.17
CA ASP A 96 -17.01 -3.12 2.23
C ASP A 96 -18.30 -2.46 2.76
N LYS A 97 -18.41 -2.20 4.08
CA LYS A 97 -19.57 -1.51 4.69
C LYS A 97 -19.45 0.01 4.58
N THR A 98 -18.27 0.58 4.86
CA THR A 98 -18.07 2.04 4.92
C THR A 98 -17.42 2.60 3.65
N GLY A 99 -16.75 1.75 2.87
CA GLY A 99 -15.90 2.16 1.75
C GLY A 99 -14.51 2.63 2.17
N ASP A 100 -14.21 2.64 3.47
CA ASP A 100 -12.91 3.07 4.00
C ASP A 100 -11.78 2.24 3.40
N PHE A 101 -10.66 2.91 3.14
CA PHE A 101 -9.55 2.33 2.42
C PHE A 101 -8.40 2.01 3.35
N GLY A 102 -7.80 0.84 3.15
CA GLY A 102 -6.62 0.37 3.84
C GLY A 102 -5.48 0.03 2.88
N GLY A 103 -4.24 0.17 3.35
CA GLY A 103 -3.07 -0.20 2.58
C GLY A 103 -1.97 -0.73 3.46
N ILE A 104 -1.41 -1.89 3.09
CA ILE A 104 -0.23 -2.46 3.74
C ILE A 104 0.85 -2.59 2.69
N TYR A 105 2.03 -2.06 2.99
CA TYR A 105 3.15 -1.95 2.06
C TYR A 105 4.36 -2.58 2.70
N GLU A 106 5.08 -3.36 1.91
CA GLU A 106 6.31 -4.01 2.34
C GLU A 106 7.50 -3.31 1.66
N PHE A 107 8.56 -3.12 2.44
CA PHE A 107 9.80 -2.50 2.01
C PHE A 107 11.00 -3.33 2.46
N ASN A 108 12.06 -3.33 1.65
CA ASN A 108 13.31 -4.02 1.98
C ASN A 108 13.97 -3.52 3.27
N THR A 109 13.72 -2.27 3.69
CA THR A 109 14.22 -1.70 4.94
C THR A 109 13.15 -0.87 5.65
N ILE A 110 13.21 -0.82 6.98
CA ILE A 110 12.36 0.05 7.81
C ILE A 110 12.58 1.53 7.44
N ALA A 111 13.81 1.92 7.11
CA ALA A 111 14.12 3.28 6.69
C ALA A 111 13.36 3.69 5.42
N ASN A 112 13.22 2.78 4.45
CA ASN A 112 12.44 3.04 3.24
C ASN A 112 10.94 3.16 3.54
N ALA A 113 10.39 2.34 4.44
CA ALA A 113 9.02 2.47 4.92
C ALA A 113 8.76 3.84 5.58
N LYS A 114 9.66 4.29 6.47
CA LYS A 114 9.60 5.62 7.10
C LYS A 114 9.69 6.76 6.08
N ARG A 115 10.52 6.61 5.05
CA ARG A 115 10.60 7.60 3.96
C ARG A 115 9.30 7.66 3.15
N TYR A 116 8.68 6.50 2.88
CA TYR A 116 7.41 6.44 2.17
C TYR A 116 6.27 7.09 2.95
N GLN A 117 6.19 6.87 4.27
CA GLN A 117 5.20 7.52 5.15
C GLN A 117 5.20 9.05 5.00
N ASN A 118 6.37 9.65 4.79
CA ASN A 118 6.55 11.10 4.68
C ASN A 118 6.55 11.62 3.22
N SER A 119 6.17 10.78 2.27
CA SER A 119 6.25 11.08 0.83
C SER A 119 5.09 11.93 0.32
N TYR A 120 5.25 12.48 -0.90
CA TYR A 120 4.16 13.15 -1.60
C TYR A 120 2.96 12.23 -1.87
N ALA A 121 3.19 10.91 -1.99
CA ALA A 121 2.13 9.92 -2.15
C ALA A 121 1.21 9.93 -0.93
N MET A 122 1.78 9.98 0.29
CA MET A 122 0.99 10.05 1.51
C MET A 122 0.35 11.41 1.72
N LYS A 123 1.00 12.51 1.30
CA LYS A 123 0.36 13.84 1.25
C LYS A 123 -0.88 13.83 0.35
N PHE A 124 -0.78 13.23 -0.83
CA PHE A 124 -1.92 13.07 -1.75
C PHE A 124 -3.03 12.18 -1.15
N SER A 125 -2.67 11.05 -0.55
CA SER A 125 -3.63 10.17 0.14
C SER A 125 -4.36 10.87 1.28
N LYS A 126 -3.64 11.69 2.07
CA LYS A 126 -4.24 12.49 3.16
C LYS A 126 -5.14 13.61 2.63
N TRP A 127 -4.73 14.30 1.57
CA TRP A 127 -5.54 15.36 0.97
C TRP A 127 -6.90 14.84 0.48
N ARG A 128 -6.96 13.60 -0.03
CA ARG A 128 -8.20 13.00 -0.52
C ARG A 128 -9.03 12.25 0.53
N SER A 129 -8.51 12.06 1.74
CA SER A 129 -9.23 11.35 2.79
C SER A 129 -10.29 12.24 3.43
N SER A 130 -11.31 11.63 4.00
CA SER A 130 -12.23 12.32 4.91
C SER A 130 -11.46 12.87 6.11
N GLU A 131 -11.90 14.02 6.63
CA GLU A 131 -11.25 14.69 7.77
C GLU A 131 -11.22 13.78 9.00
N GLY A 132 -10.13 13.87 9.78
CA GLY A 132 -9.96 13.13 11.04
C GLY A 132 -9.60 11.64 10.92
N ASN A 133 -9.80 11.00 9.77
CA ASN A 133 -9.70 9.54 9.65
C ASN A 133 -8.41 9.00 9.03
N PHE A 134 -7.36 9.82 8.84
CA PHE A 134 -6.12 9.37 8.21
C PHE A 134 -5.07 8.90 9.24
N LYS A 135 -4.88 7.58 9.35
CA LYS A 135 -3.91 6.96 10.27
C LYS A 135 -2.82 6.25 9.48
N THR A 136 -1.58 6.40 9.92
CA THR A 136 -0.41 5.72 9.32
C THR A 136 0.53 5.23 10.39
N GLU A 137 1.16 4.08 10.16
CA GLU A 137 2.13 3.53 11.08
C GLU A 137 3.22 2.74 10.33
N VAL A 138 4.42 2.70 10.91
CA VAL A 138 5.57 1.97 10.38
C VAL A 138 6.03 0.96 11.41
N PHE A 139 6.26 -0.27 10.96
CA PHE A 139 6.67 -1.39 11.79
C PHE A 139 7.96 -2.00 11.26
N ASP A 140 8.73 -2.59 12.17
CA ASP A 140 9.59 -3.72 11.83
C ASP A 140 8.68 -4.88 11.37
N ARG A 141 9.07 -5.61 10.31
CA ARG A 141 8.31 -6.77 9.81
C ARG A 141 7.96 -7.74 10.94
N GLN A 142 8.88 -8.03 11.85
CA GLN A 142 8.68 -9.00 12.93
C GLN A 142 7.69 -8.50 13.99
N LYS A 143 7.49 -7.18 14.08
CA LYS A 143 6.61 -6.54 15.07
C LYS A 143 5.26 -6.12 14.49
N PHE A 144 4.98 -6.44 13.23
CA PHE A 144 3.73 -6.08 12.60
C PHE A 144 2.58 -6.92 13.18
N PRO A 145 1.47 -6.30 13.63
CA PRO A 145 0.41 -7.03 14.33
C PRO A 145 -0.38 -8.01 13.44
N TYR A 146 -0.36 -7.84 12.11
CA TYR A 146 -1.13 -8.65 11.16
C TYR A 146 -0.21 -9.62 10.39
N GLN A 147 0.55 -10.45 11.13
CA GLN A 147 1.47 -11.43 10.53
C GLN A 147 0.78 -12.41 9.58
N ASN A 148 -0.46 -12.79 9.89
CA ASN A 148 -1.26 -13.77 9.14
C ASN A 148 -1.56 -13.38 7.69
N ILE A 149 -1.39 -12.11 7.33
CA ILE A 149 -1.57 -11.61 5.95
C ILE A 149 -0.26 -11.21 5.29
N LEU A 150 0.87 -11.36 5.97
CA LEU A 150 2.16 -11.33 5.29
C LEU A 150 2.24 -12.64 4.52
N GLY A 151 2.48 -12.54 3.21
CA GLY A 151 2.66 -13.75 2.41
C GLY A 151 3.94 -14.44 2.85
N ASN A 152 3.94 -15.77 2.81
CA ASN A 152 5.19 -16.53 2.75
C ASN A 152 5.99 -16.12 1.51
#